data_AF-A0A974S3N6-F1
#
_entry.id   AF-A0A974S3N6-F1
#
_cell.length_a   1.000
_cell.length_b   1.000
_cell.length_c   1.000
_cell.angle_alpha   90.00
_cell.angle_beta   90.00
_cell.angle_gamma   90.00
#
_symmetry.space_group_name_H-M   'P 1'
#
loop_
_entity.id
_entity.type
_entity.pdbx_description
1 polymer ?
#
loop_
_entity_poly.entity_id
_entity_poly.type
_entity_poly.pdbx_seq_one_letter_code
_entity_poly.pdbx_strand_id
1 'polypeptide(L)'
;MLSRQEQAATSVEEGRALRAAGLSYRQIGRKLGLTSGQLGHVRRSLKREKAAGTRLRSKRPGATERDLPVGQSVLPPGLRRTLTAAGYRTLGDLADRLADRDLPGFEAMAGIGPHKAALVKRMLDHYGLLPGASDLQAEIEKLFPELGGA
;
A
#
# COMPACT_ATOMS: atom_id res chain seq x y z
N MET A 1 -23.38 -3.54 -3.30
CA MET A 1 -23.13 -3.10 -1.91
C MET A 1 -21.84 -3.75 -1.41
N LEU A 2 -20.92 -2.98 -0.84
CA LEU A 2 -19.70 -3.53 -0.22
C LEU A 2 -20.04 -4.29 1.06
N SER A 3 -19.36 -5.41 1.29
CA SER A 3 -19.45 -6.14 2.56
C SER A 3 -18.88 -5.30 3.72
N ARG A 4 -19.24 -5.63 4.97
CA ARG A 4 -18.73 -4.92 6.17
C ARG A 4 -17.20 -4.90 6.25
N GLN A 5 -16.54 -5.97 5.78
CA GLN A 5 -15.08 -6.06 5.79
C GLN A 5 -14.46 -5.14 4.75
N GLU A 6 -15.06 -5.06 3.57
CA GLU A 6 -14.61 -4.16 2.51
C GLU A 6 -14.84 -2.70 2.90
N GLN A 7 -15.97 -2.36 3.52
CA GLN A 7 -16.22 -1.03 4.06
C GLN A 7 -15.16 -0.63 5.10
N ALA A 8 -14.81 -1.53 6.01
CA ALA A 8 -13.76 -1.28 7.01
C ALA A 8 -12.39 -1.07 6.36
N ALA A 9 -12.05 -1.86 5.33
CA ALA A 9 -10.80 -1.71 4.58
C ALA A 9 -10.75 -0.34 3.89
N THR A 10 -11.81 0.03 3.18
CA THR A 10 -11.96 1.34 2.53
C THR A 10 -11.84 2.48 3.53
N SER A 11 -12.50 2.40 4.69
CA SER A 11 -12.39 3.43 5.74
C SER A 11 -10.96 3.60 6.28
N VAL A 12 -10.18 2.51 6.35
CA VAL A 12 -8.76 2.58 6.78
C VAL A 12 -7.92 3.27 5.72
N GLU A 13 -8.14 2.99 4.44
CA GLU A 13 -7.45 3.64 3.33
C GLU A 13 -7.78 5.13 3.22
N GLU A 14 -9.07 5.47 3.21
CA GLU A 14 -9.51 6.86 3.19
C GLU A 14 -9.01 7.61 4.43
N GLY A 15 -9.07 6.96 5.59
CA GLY A 15 -8.51 7.49 6.83
C GLY A 15 -7.01 7.74 6.74
N ARG A 16 -6.25 6.88 6.05
CA ARG A 16 -4.82 7.08 5.79
C ARG A 16 -4.58 8.30 4.91
N ALA A 17 -5.27 8.39 3.77
CA ALA A 17 -5.12 9.51 2.84
C ALA A 17 -5.42 10.85 3.53
N LEU A 18 -6.49 10.89 4.33
CA LEU A 18 -6.84 12.09 5.09
C LEU A 18 -5.83 12.40 6.22
N ARG A 19 -5.24 11.38 6.87
CA ARG A 19 -4.14 11.62 7.82
C ARG A 19 -2.88 12.15 7.15
N ALA A 20 -2.55 11.66 5.96
CA ALA A 20 -1.43 12.16 5.17
C ALA A 20 -1.67 13.62 4.75
N ALA A 21 -2.92 13.98 4.44
CA ALA A 21 -3.36 15.36 4.20
C ALA A 21 -3.45 16.23 5.48
N GLY A 22 -2.99 15.74 6.64
CA GLY A 22 -2.89 16.52 7.88
C GLY A 22 -4.15 16.56 8.75
N LEU A 23 -5.27 15.94 8.35
CA LEU A 23 -6.50 16.01 9.14
C LEU A 23 -6.40 15.26 10.47
N SER A 24 -7.03 15.79 11.51
CA SER A 24 -7.19 15.09 12.79
C SER A 24 -8.16 13.90 12.69
N TYR A 25 -8.04 12.91 13.58
CA TYR A 25 -8.98 11.78 13.62
C TYR A 25 -10.44 12.19 13.81
N ARG A 26 -10.70 13.31 14.54
CA ARG A 26 -12.06 13.84 14.71
C ARG A 26 -12.62 14.41 13.41
N GLN A 27 -11.78 15.02 12.57
CA GLN A 27 -12.20 15.48 11.23
C GLN A 27 -12.41 14.30 10.28
N ILE A 28 -11.55 13.28 10.36
CA ILE A 28 -11.69 12.05 9.57
C ILE A 28 -13.00 11.33 9.88
N GLY A 29 -13.31 11.13 11.17
CA GLY A 29 -14.57 10.49 11.57
C GLY A 29 -15.80 11.23 11.04
N ARG A 30 -15.79 12.57 11.07
CA ARG A 30 -16.86 13.39 10.50
C ARG A 30 -16.93 13.28 8.97
N LYS A 31 -15.80 13.40 8.28
CA LYS A 31 -15.74 13.38 6.81
C LYS A 31 -16.16 12.03 6.21
N LEU A 32 -15.83 10.94 6.90
CA LEU A 32 -16.13 9.57 6.46
C LEU A 32 -17.41 9.00 7.08
N GLY A 33 -18.16 9.78 7.88
CA GLY A 33 -19.38 9.30 8.54
C GLY A 33 -19.16 8.11 9.48
N LEU A 34 -17.99 8.01 10.11
CA LEU A 34 -17.61 6.85 10.93
C LEU A 34 -18.17 6.95 12.34
N THR A 35 -18.68 5.83 12.84
CA THR A 35 -18.95 5.64 14.27
C THR A 35 -17.65 5.66 15.07
N SER A 36 -17.74 5.92 16.38
CA SER A 36 -16.58 5.89 17.30
C SER A 36 -15.82 4.56 17.24
N GLY A 37 -16.52 3.43 17.08
CA GLY A 37 -15.90 2.11 16.96
C GLY A 37 -15.10 1.95 15.67
N GLN A 38 -15.66 2.38 14.53
CA GLN A 38 -14.98 2.36 13.24
C GLN A 38 -13.76 3.30 13.22
N LEU A 39 -13.90 4.52 13.75
CA LEU A 39 -12.77 5.45 13.87
C LEU A 39 -11.67 4.88 14.77
N GLY A 40 -12.05 4.21 15.86
CA GLY A 40 -11.12 3.49 16.73
C GLY A 40 -10.35 2.38 16.00
N HIS A 41 -11.03 1.64 15.11
CA HIS A 41 -10.40 0.64 14.25
C HIS A 41 -9.37 1.30 13.31
N VAL A 42 -9.77 2.35 12.58
CA VAL A 42 -8.87 3.10 11.68
C VAL A 42 -7.63 3.59 12.42
N ARG A 43 -7.81 4.25 13.57
CA ARG A 43 -6.69 4.77 14.38
C ARG A 43 -5.72 3.66 14.80
N ARG A 44 -6.23 2.51 15.25
CA ARG A 44 -5.39 1.38 15.68
C ARG A 44 -4.62 0.77 14.52
N SER A 45 -5.25 0.61 13.35
CA SER A 45 -4.61 0.07 12.15
C SER A 45 -3.46 0.97 11.70
N LEU A 46 -3.70 2.28 11.56
CA LEU A 46 -2.66 3.23 11.15
C LEU A 46 -1.53 3.37 12.20
N LYS A 47 -1.88 3.36 13.49
CA LYS A 47 -0.87 3.41 14.56
C LYS A 47 0.04 2.18 14.54
N ARG A 48 -0.53 0.99 14.31
CA ARG A 48 0.22 -0.27 14.24
C ARG A 48 1.22 -0.26 13.09
N GLU A 49 0.76 0.14 11.91
CA GLU A 49 1.63 0.27 10.74
C GLU A 49 2.77 1.26 10.98
N LYS A 50 2.46 2.46 11.47
CA LYS A 50 3.50 3.46 11.78
C LYS A 50 4.54 2.90 12.77
N ALA A 51 4.08 2.22 13.82
CA ALA A 51 4.96 1.62 14.80
C ALA A 51 5.83 0.49 14.21
N ALA A 52 5.30 -0.28 13.27
CA ALA A 52 6.06 -1.28 12.52
C ALA A 52 7.21 -0.64 11.73
N GLY A 53 6.92 0.42 10.96
CA GLY A 53 7.96 1.16 10.24
C GLY A 53 9.02 1.77 11.16
N THR A 54 8.63 2.36 12.29
CA THR A 54 9.59 2.86 13.29
C THR A 54 10.47 1.74 13.84
N ARG A 55 9.90 0.58 14.19
CA ARG A 55 10.65 -0.57 14.70
C ARG A 55 11.61 -1.13 13.66
N LEU A 56 11.18 -1.20 12.40
CA LEU A 56 12.02 -1.65 11.28
C LEU A 56 13.25 -0.75 11.15
N ARG A 57 13.05 0.57 11.04
CA ARG A 57 14.15 1.54 10.92
C ARG A 57 15.07 1.55 12.14
N SER A 58 14.53 1.32 13.34
CA SER A 58 15.33 1.21 14.55
C SER A 58 16.21 -0.05 14.57
N LYS A 59 15.73 -1.17 14.02
CA LYS A 59 16.49 -2.44 13.98
C LYS A 59 17.48 -2.50 12.84
N ARG A 60 17.16 -1.88 11.71
CA ARG A 60 17.97 -1.89 10.50
C ARG A 60 18.10 -0.44 9.99
N PRO A 61 19.13 0.28 10.44
CA PRO A 61 19.47 1.58 9.86
C PRO A 61 19.66 1.44 8.34
N GLY A 62 18.95 2.25 7.56
CA GLY A 62 18.92 2.14 6.09
C GLY A 62 17.74 1.35 5.52
N ALA A 63 16.87 0.76 6.36
CA ALA A 63 15.64 0.16 5.86
C ALA A 63 14.74 1.22 5.20
N THR A 64 14.24 0.86 4.03
CA THR A 64 13.35 1.67 3.20
C THR A 64 11.90 1.25 3.37
N GLU A 65 10.97 1.96 2.75
CA GLU A 65 9.55 1.56 2.73
C GLU A 65 9.36 0.21 1.99
N ARG A 66 10.27 -0.17 1.09
CA ARG A 66 10.27 -1.50 0.44
C ARG A 66 10.47 -2.64 1.44
N ASP A 67 11.25 -2.41 2.48
CA ASP A 67 11.57 -3.42 3.50
C ASP A 67 10.41 -3.67 4.50
N LEU A 68 9.32 -2.89 4.42
CA LEU A 68 8.17 -3.05 5.31
C LEU A 68 7.51 -4.42 5.14
N PRO A 69 7.31 -5.18 6.24
CA PRO A 69 6.67 -6.48 6.14
C PRO A 69 5.19 -6.37 5.74
N VAL A 70 4.75 -7.19 4.79
CA VAL A 70 3.33 -7.29 4.38
C VAL A 70 2.45 -7.61 5.58
N GLY A 71 2.90 -8.49 6.48
CA GLY A 71 2.19 -8.86 7.70
C GLY A 71 1.91 -7.70 8.67
N GLN A 72 2.64 -6.58 8.54
CA GLN A 72 2.53 -5.41 9.40
C GLN A 72 1.86 -4.20 8.70
N SER A 73 1.44 -4.35 7.44
CA SER A 73 0.72 -3.32 6.70
C SER A 73 -0.73 -3.15 7.17
N VAL A 74 -1.40 -2.10 6.66
CA VAL A 74 -2.84 -1.87 6.94
C VAL A 74 -3.78 -2.82 6.21
N LEU A 75 -3.29 -3.63 5.27
CA LEU A 75 -4.15 -4.49 4.47
C LEU A 75 -5.02 -5.38 5.38
N PRO A 76 -6.23 -5.77 4.93
CA PRO A 76 -7.07 -6.67 5.70
C PRO A 76 -6.32 -7.94 6.14
N PRO A 77 -6.54 -8.46 7.37
CA PRO A 77 -5.79 -9.61 7.88
C PRO A 77 -5.85 -10.84 6.96
N GLY A 78 -7.00 -11.10 6.33
CA GLY A 78 -7.14 -12.16 5.34
C GLY A 78 -6.24 -11.95 4.13
N LEU A 79 -6.21 -10.73 3.59
CA LEU A 79 -5.37 -10.39 2.44
C LEU A 79 -3.87 -10.49 2.77
N ARG A 80 -3.44 -10.03 3.95
CA ARG A 80 -2.04 -10.20 4.40
C ARG A 80 -1.64 -11.67 4.44
N ARG A 81 -2.52 -12.54 4.97
CA ARG A 81 -2.27 -13.98 5.02
C ARG A 81 -2.17 -14.59 3.62
N THR A 82 -3.09 -14.24 2.71
CA THR A 82 -3.04 -14.72 1.32
C THR A 82 -1.75 -14.32 0.63
N LEU A 83 -1.33 -13.05 0.76
CA LEU A 83 -0.09 -12.56 0.16
C LEU A 83 1.16 -13.22 0.76
N THR A 84 1.20 -13.36 2.09
CA THR A 84 2.34 -14.00 2.78
C THR A 84 2.45 -15.48 2.41
N ALA A 85 1.31 -16.18 2.31
CA ALA A 85 1.26 -17.58 1.89
C ALA A 85 1.69 -17.76 0.43
N ALA A 86 1.43 -16.76 -0.42
CA ALA A 86 1.91 -16.71 -1.79
C ALA A 86 3.40 -16.30 -1.92
N GLY A 87 4.10 -16.09 -0.81
CA GLY A 87 5.54 -15.81 -0.78
C GLY A 87 5.93 -14.35 -0.67
N TYR A 88 4.99 -13.40 -0.75
CA TYR A 88 5.28 -11.98 -0.64
C TYR A 88 5.44 -11.56 0.83
N ARG A 89 6.68 -11.29 1.23
CA ARG A 89 7.06 -10.96 2.61
C ARG A 89 7.16 -9.46 2.85
N THR A 90 7.58 -8.70 1.84
CA THR A 90 7.82 -7.27 1.92
C THR A 90 6.96 -6.46 0.94
N LEU A 91 6.86 -5.14 1.15
CA LEU A 91 6.23 -4.26 0.16
C LEU A 91 7.02 -4.21 -1.15
N GLY A 92 8.34 -4.37 -1.09
CA GLY A 92 9.19 -4.53 -2.27
C GLY A 92 8.79 -5.72 -3.12
N ASP A 93 8.57 -6.89 -2.51
CA ASP A 93 8.15 -8.10 -3.24
C ASP A 93 6.82 -7.87 -4.00
N LEU A 94 5.90 -7.11 -3.40
CA LEU A 94 4.63 -6.75 -4.03
C LEU A 94 4.81 -5.73 -5.17
N ALA A 95 5.72 -4.78 -5.00
CA ALA A 95 6.06 -3.80 -6.03
C ALA A 95 6.71 -4.47 -7.25
N ASP A 96 7.67 -5.36 -7.01
CA ASP A 96 8.36 -6.12 -8.07
C ASP A 96 7.37 -6.99 -8.83
N ARG A 97 6.48 -7.66 -8.11
CA ARG A 97 5.39 -8.44 -8.71
C ARG A 97 4.44 -7.62 -9.60
N LEU A 98 4.24 -6.35 -9.27
CA LEU A 98 3.38 -5.44 -10.05
C LEU A 98 4.12 -4.83 -11.25
N ALA A 99 5.44 -4.70 -11.16
CA ALA A 99 6.30 -4.22 -12.24
C ALA A 99 6.54 -5.29 -13.31
N ASP A 100 6.44 -6.57 -12.95
CA ASP A 100 6.56 -7.69 -13.89
C ASP A 100 5.37 -7.73 -14.87
N ARG A 101 5.64 -7.39 -16.14
CA ARG A 101 4.65 -7.34 -17.22
C ARG A 101 4.22 -8.72 -17.72
N ASP A 102 5.02 -9.75 -17.47
CA ASP A 102 4.76 -11.12 -17.94
C ASP A 102 3.83 -11.88 -16.99
N LEU A 103 3.64 -11.37 -15.77
CA LEU A 103 2.76 -11.95 -14.78
C LEU A 103 1.38 -11.28 -14.78
N PRO A 104 0.28 -12.05 -14.65
CA PRO A 104 -1.06 -11.47 -14.58
C PRO A 104 -1.22 -10.60 -13.33
N GLY A 105 -2.15 -9.65 -13.31
CA GLY A 105 -2.36 -8.79 -12.13
C GLY A 105 -2.73 -9.57 -10.85
N PHE A 106 -2.60 -8.92 -9.70
CA PHE A 106 -2.96 -9.52 -8.40
C PHE A 106 -4.41 -10.05 -8.37
N GLU A 107 -5.31 -9.46 -9.15
CA GLU A 107 -6.69 -9.88 -9.32
C GLU A 107 -6.87 -11.29 -9.90
N ALA A 108 -5.84 -11.84 -10.55
CA ALA A 108 -5.84 -13.20 -11.08
C ALA A 108 -5.42 -14.24 -10.03
N MET A 109 -4.93 -13.81 -8.86
CA MET A 109 -4.52 -14.73 -7.81
C MET A 109 -5.72 -15.29 -7.05
N ALA A 110 -5.67 -16.58 -6.71
CA ALA A 110 -6.69 -17.24 -5.92
C ALA A 110 -6.97 -16.49 -4.61
N GLY A 111 -8.22 -16.08 -4.40
CA GLY A 111 -8.64 -15.35 -3.21
C GLY A 111 -8.33 -13.84 -3.20
N ILE A 112 -7.71 -13.30 -4.26
CA ILE A 112 -7.45 -11.88 -4.45
C ILE A 112 -8.25 -11.43 -5.68
N GLY A 113 -9.48 -10.98 -5.47
CA GLY A 113 -10.28 -10.37 -6.54
C GLY A 113 -9.89 -8.90 -6.79
N PRO A 114 -10.56 -8.24 -7.76
CA PRO A 114 -10.25 -6.87 -8.18
C PRO A 114 -10.21 -5.84 -7.04
N HIS A 115 -11.15 -5.94 -6.10
CA HIS A 115 -11.19 -5.04 -4.94
C HIS A 115 -9.94 -5.18 -4.06
N LYS A 116 -9.53 -6.42 -3.73
CA LYS A 116 -8.34 -6.68 -2.92
C LYS A 116 -7.06 -6.26 -3.65
N ALA A 117 -6.99 -6.49 -4.95
CA ALA A 117 -5.89 -6.02 -5.78
C ALA A 117 -5.79 -4.48 -5.76
N ALA A 118 -6.92 -3.78 -5.84
CA ALA A 118 -6.96 -2.32 -5.73
C ALA A 118 -6.44 -1.82 -4.37
N LEU A 119 -6.75 -2.51 -3.27
CA LEU A 119 -6.20 -2.17 -1.95
C LEU A 119 -4.67 -2.30 -1.91
N VAL A 120 -4.11 -3.35 -2.54
CA VAL A 120 -2.66 -3.52 -2.65
C VAL A 120 -2.04 -2.37 -3.45
N LYS A 121 -2.60 -2.03 -4.61
CA LYS A 121 -2.10 -0.94 -5.46
C LYS A 121 -2.12 0.40 -4.74
N ARG A 122 -3.22 0.77 -4.08
CA ARG A 122 -3.33 2.02 -3.30
C ARG A 122 -2.36 2.06 -2.12
N MET A 123 -2.13 0.94 -1.47
CA MET A 123 -1.13 0.85 -0.42
C MET A 123 0.27 1.09 -0.97
N LEU A 124 0.65 0.49 -2.10
CA LEU A 124 1.95 0.71 -2.73
C LEU A 124 2.12 2.15 -3.21
N ASP A 125 1.08 2.73 -3.79
CA ASP A 125 1.04 4.14 -4.22
C ASP A 125 1.34 5.10 -3.08
N HIS A 126 0.73 4.86 -1.91
CA HIS A 126 1.00 5.66 -0.71
C HIS A 126 2.49 5.68 -0.31
N TYR A 127 3.22 4.60 -0.56
CA TYR A 127 4.64 4.49 -0.28
C TYR A 127 5.52 4.89 -1.49
N GLY A 128 4.94 5.33 -2.60
CA GLY A 128 5.66 5.64 -3.83
C GLY A 128 6.27 4.39 -4.49
N LEU A 129 5.65 3.23 -4.28
CA LEU A 129 6.14 1.92 -4.73
C LEU A 129 5.37 1.34 -5.92
N LEU A 130 4.43 2.10 -6.49
CA LEU A 130 3.92 1.74 -7.80
C LEU A 130 5.07 1.82 -8.81
N PRO A 131 5.06 1.01 -9.87
CA PRO A 131 5.94 1.21 -11.01
C PRO A 131 5.76 2.66 -11.46
N GLY A 132 6.78 3.48 -11.23
CA GLY A 132 6.77 4.84 -11.73
C GLY A 132 6.77 4.79 -13.25
N ALA A 133 6.33 5.87 -13.89
CA ALA A 133 6.81 6.22 -15.23
C ALA A 133 8.32 6.55 -15.21
N SER A 134 9.12 5.88 -14.36
CA SER A 134 10.56 6.02 -14.21
C SER A 134 11.32 5.41 -15.39
N ASP A 135 10.60 4.74 -16.29
CA ASP A 135 11.09 4.49 -17.63
C ASP A 135 10.91 5.71 -18.55
N LEU A 136 10.32 6.84 -18.16
CA LEU A 136 10.29 8.01 -19.05
C LEU A 136 11.70 8.52 -19.32
N GLN A 137 12.57 8.60 -18.31
CA GLN A 137 13.95 9.06 -18.53
C GLN A 137 14.72 8.06 -19.42
N ALA A 138 14.59 6.76 -19.15
CA ALA A 138 15.24 5.71 -19.92
C ALA A 138 14.61 5.49 -21.31
N GLU A 139 13.29 5.66 -21.47
CA GLU A 139 12.58 5.67 -22.75
C GLU A 139 12.90 6.95 -23.54
N ILE A 140 13.03 8.11 -22.89
CA ILE A 140 13.49 9.35 -23.53
C ILE A 140 14.94 9.19 -24.00
N GLU A 141 15.85 8.66 -23.17
CA GLU A 141 17.24 8.39 -23.57
C GLU A 141 17.33 7.33 -24.69
N LYS A 142 16.37 6.40 -24.75
CA LYS A 142 16.26 5.42 -25.83
C LYS A 142 15.65 5.98 -27.12
N LEU A 143 14.78 6.99 -27.02
CA LEU A 143 14.13 7.65 -28.16
C LEU A 143 14.93 8.87 -28.69
N PHE A 144 15.71 9.52 -27.83
CA PHE A 144 16.50 10.72 -28.09
C PHE A 144 17.91 10.58 -27.46
N PRO A 145 18.77 9.70 -28.00
CA PRO A 145 20.10 9.44 -27.45
C PRO A 145 21.01 10.67 -27.40
N GLU A 146 20.73 11.69 -28.21
CA GLU A 146 21.42 12.99 -28.24
C GLU A 146 21.21 13.85 -26.99
N LEU A 147 20.26 13.53 -26.12
CA LEU A 147 19.99 14.27 -24.87
C LEU A 147 20.76 13.73 -23.66
N GLY A 148 21.42 12.57 -23.77
CA GLY A 148 22.10 11.87 -22.66
C GLY A 148 23.60 12.16 -22.50
N GLY A 149 24.15 13.12 -23.26
CA GLY A 149 25.58 13.43 -23.25
C GLY A 149 25.87 14.91 -22.97
N ALA A 150 26.06 15.25 -21.70
CA ALA A 150 26.76 16.45 -21.25
C ALA A 150 27.60 16.12 -20.01
#